data_AF-A0A6L7PYY8-F1
#
_entry.id   AF-A0A6L7PYY8-F1
#
_cell.length_a   1.000
_cell.length_b   1.000
_cell.length_c   1.000
_cell.angle_alpha   90.00
_cell.angle_beta   90.00
_cell.angle_gamma   90.00
#
_symmetry.space_group_name_H-M   'P 1'
#
loop_
_entity.id
_entity.type
_entity.pdbx_description
1 polymer ?
#
loop_
_entity_poly.entity_id
_entity_poly.type
_entity_poly.pdbx_seq_one_letter_code
_entity_poly.pdbx_strand_id
1 'polypeptide(L)' 'MPPRVPGFTISDVLRAFRNDGWTINQGRKHTKAIKDGRMVPIPRHHGKDIPPNTMGGIIAQAG' A
#
# COMPACT_ATOMS: atom_id res chain seq x y z
N MET A 1 -1.49 -23.28 -12.14
CA MET A 1 -2.03 -21.94 -11.86
C MET A 1 -1.50 -21.52 -10.50
N PRO A 2 -0.79 -20.39 -10.36
CA PRO A 2 -0.38 -19.94 -9.03
C PRO A 2 -1.64 -19.64 -8.19
N PRO A 3 -1.62 -19.92 -6.88
CA PRO A 3 -2.77 -19.68 -6.01
C PRO A 3 -3.15 -18.20 -6.06
N ARG A 4 -4.46 -17.92 -6.14
CA ARG A 4 -5.01 -16.57 -6.02
C ARG A 4 -4.76 -16.09 -4.59
N VAL A 5 -3.64 -15.43 -4.36
CA VAL A 5 -3.40 -14.65 -3.15
C VAL A 5 -4.63 -13.77 -2.92
N PRO A 6 -5.21 -13.72 -1.71
CA PRO A 6 -6.34 -12.85 -1.43
C PRO A 6 -5.97 -11.43 -1.88
N GLY A 7 -6.79 -10.87 -2.76
CA GLY A 7 -6.53 -9.54 -3.31
C GLY A 7 -6.62 -8.53 -2.18
N PHE A 8 -5.51 -7.87 -1.88
CA PHE A 8 -5.53 -6.74 -0.95
C PHE A 8 -6.00 -5.52 -1.72
N THR A 9 -7.07 -4.90 -1.25
CA THR A 9 -7.48 -3.62 -1.81
C THR A 9 -6.59 -2.51 -1.25
N ILE A 10 -6.54 -1.37 -1.93
CA ILE A 10 -5.86 -0.19 -1.41
C ILE A 10 -6.44 0.24 -0.08
N SER A 11 -7.74 0.11 0.10
CA SER A 11 -8.40 0.44 1.36
C SER A 11 -7.84 -0.39 2.52
N ASP A 12 -7.57 -1.66 2.28
CA ASP A 12 -6.98 -2.56 3.30
C ASP A 12 -5.54 -2.15 3.62
N VAL A 13 -4.74 -1.85 2.59
CA VAL A 13 -3.37 -1.37 2.78
C VAL A 13 -3.35 -0.05 3.53
N LEU A 14 -4.13 0.94 3.11
CA LEU A 14 -4.21 2.24 3.81
C LEU A 14 -4.71 2.07 5.24
N ARG A 15 -5.65 1.17 5.50
CA ARG A 15 -6.11 0.86 6.86
C ARG A 15 -4.98 0.25 7.69
N ALA A 16 -4.24 -0.71 7.15
CA ALA A 16 -3.10 -1.32 7.82
C ALA A 16 -2.01 -0.29 8.15
N PHE A 17 -1.63 0.55 7.19
CA PHE A 17 -0.66 1.64 7.38
C PHE A 17 -1.14 2.63 8.45
N ARG A 18 -2.41 3.04 8.44
CA ARG A 18 -2.97 3.92 9.46
C ARG A 18 -2.97 3.27 10.85
N ASN A 19 -3.30 1.98 10.95
CA ASN A 19 -3.27 1.23 12.21
C ASN A 19 -1.85 1.06 12.76
N ASP A 20 -0.85 0.96 11.88
CA ASP A 20 0.57 0.90 12.25
C ASP A 20 1.14 2.30 12.58
N GLY A 21 0.33 3.36 12.56
CA GLY A 21 0.75 4.71 12.91
C GLY A 21 1.44 5.48 11.77
N TRP A 22 1.30 5.03 10.53
CA TRP A 22 1.78 5.79 9.37
C TRP A 22 0.85 6.95 9.05
N THR A 23 1.46 8.08 8.73
CA THR A 23 0.75 9.24 8.23
C THR A 23 0.49 9.09 6.73
N ILE A 24 -0.78 9.18 6.33
CA ILE A 24 -1.20 9.02 4.95
C ILE A 24 -1.37 10.39 4.29
N ASN A 25 -0.51 10.71 3.35
CA ASN A 25 -0.59 11.91 2.53
C ASN A 25 -1.14 11.58 1.13
N GLN A 26 -2.36 12.01 0.84
CA GLN A 26 -3.01 11.76 -0.44
C GLN A 26 -2.50 12.74 -1.50
N GLY A 27 -1.61 12.27 -2.36
CA GLY A 27 -1.17 13.02 -3.55
C GLY A 27 -2.14 12.88 -4.72
N ARG A 28 -1.93 13.71 -5.76
CA ARG A 28 -2.77 13.75 -6.96
C ARG A 28 -2.66 12.48 -7.83
N LYS A 29 -1.50 11.81 -7.83
CA LYS A 29 -1.22 10.57 -8.61
C LYS A 29 -1.02 9.33 -7.74
N HIS A 30 -0.45 9.48 -6.55
CA HIS A 30 -0.18 8.39 -5.62
C HIS A 30 -0.46 8.85 -4.20
N THR A 31 -0.87 7.92 -3.34
CA THR A 31 -0.92 8.16 -1.90
C THR A 31 0.45 7.83 -1.32
N LYS A 32 0.94 8.60 -0.36
CA LYS A 32 2.22 8.35 0.31
C LYS A 32 1.95 8.01 1.77
N ALA A 33 2.49 6.90 2.25
CA ALA A 33 2.57 6.63 3.67
C ALA A 33 3.92 7.11 4.20
N ILE A 34 3.91 7.85 5.30
CA ILE A 34 5.11 8.43 5.91
C ILE A 34 5.17 8.01 7.39
N LYS A 35 6.30 7.45 7.83
CA LYS A 35 6.57 7.11 9.23
C LYS A 35 8.08 7.13 9.47
N ASP A 36 8.53 7.79 10.52
CA ASP A 36 9.94 7.81 10.95
C ASP A 36 10.95 8.09 9.82
N GLY A 37 10.62 9.03 8.93
CA GLY A 37 11.45 9.39 7.76
C GLY A 37 11.38 8.43 6.58
N ARG A 38 10.69 7.28 6.70
CA ARG A 38 10.38 6.38 5.59
C ARG A 38 9.16 6.87 4.82
N MET A 39 9.23 6.80 3.50
CA MET A 39 8.15 7.17 2.59
C MET A 39 7.85 5.99 1.66
N VAL A 40 6.62 5.47 1.74
CA VAL A 40 6.14 4.38 0.89
C VAL A 40 5.06 4.91 -0.06
N PRO A 41 5.33 5.00 -1.38
CA PRO A 41 4.31 5.32 -2.36
C PRO A 41 3.32 4.14 -2.54
N ILE A 42 2.05 4.41 -2.25
CA ILE A 42 0.93 3.51 -2.47
C ILE A 42 0.21 3.94 -3.76
N PRO A 43 0.24 3.13 -4.83
CA PRO A 43 -0.40 3.45 -6.10
C PRO A 43 -1.94 3.48 -5.96
N ARG A 44 -2.59 4.37 -6.72
CA ARG A 44 -4.05 4.53 -6.76
C ARG A 44 -4.68 3.62 -7.83
N HIS A 45 -4.83 2.34 -7.52
CA HIS A 45 -5.70 1.41 -8.25
C HIS A 45 -7.17 1.58 -7.82
N HIS A 46 -7.94 2.36 -8.56
CA HIS A 46 -9.38 2.53 -8.33
C HIS A 46 -10.12 1.18 -8.42
N GLY A 47 -10.47 0.58 -7.27
CA GLY A 47 -11.30 -0.62 -7.19
C GLY A 47 -10.69 -1.91 -7.73
N LYS A 48 -9.38 -1.95 -8.00
CA LYS A 48 -8.67 -3.16 -8.41
C LYS A 48 -7.77 -3.65 -7.28
N ASP A 49 -7.68 -4.96 -7.16
CA ASP A 49 -6.74 -5.63 -6.27
C ASP A 49 -5.30 -5.17 -6.56
N ILE A 50 -4.53 -4.96 -5.51
CA ILE A 50 -3.09 -4.69 -5.64
C ILE A 50 -2.44 -6.01 -6.06
N PRO A 51 -1.74 -6.05 -7.21
CA PRO A 51 -1.05 -7.27 -7.61
C PRO A 51 0.04 -7.61 -6.59
N PRO A 52 0.30 -8.91 -6.34
CA PRO A 52 1.21 -9.35 -5.29
C PRO A 52 2.64 -8.80 -5.45
N ASN A 53 3.09 -8.56 -6.68
CA ASN A 53 4.38 -7.94 -6.94
C ASN A 53 4.46 -6.49 -6.40
N THR A 54 3.39 -5.72 -6.57
CA THR A 54 3.29 -4.36 -6.02
C THR A 54 3.20 -4.39 -4.50
N MET A 55 2.43 -5.34 -3.94
CA MET A 55 2.35 -5.51 -2.49
C MET A 55 3.70 -5.88 -1.88
N GLY A 56 4.46 -6.78 -2.51
CA GLY A 56 5.82 -7.12 -2.09
C GLY A 56 6.75 -5.90 -2.08
N GLY A 57 6.65 -5.04 -3.09
CA GLY A 57 7.39 -3.78 -3.14
C GLY A 57 7.01 -2.80 -2.02
N ILE A 58 5.72 -2.71 -1.69
CA ILE A 58 5.22 -1.88 -0.57
C ILE A 58 5.78 -2.39 0.76
N ILE A 59 5.74 -3.71 1.00
CA ILE A 59 6.25 -4.32 2.23
C ILE A 59 7.78 -4.12 2.34
N ALA A 60 8.52 -4.39 1.26
CA ALA A 60 9.97 -4.19 1.24
C ALA A 60 10.39 -2.74 1.53
N GLN A 61 9.57 -1.75 1.14
CA GLN A 61 9.80 -0.34 1.44
C GLN A 61 9.34 0.09 2.83
N ALA A 62 8.29 -0.55 3.37
CA ALA A 62 7.85 -0.31 4.73
C ALA A 62 8.90 -0.81 5.75
N GLY A 63 9.60 -1.90 5.40
CA GLY A 63 10.68 -2.51 6.18
C GLY A 63 10.17 -3.56 7.13
#